data_AF-A0A496DAZ5-F1
#
_entry.id   AF-A0A496DAZ5-F1
#
_cell.length_a   1.000
_cell.length_b   1.000
_cell.length_c   1.000
_cell.angle_alpha   90.00
_cell.angle_beta   90.00
_cell.angle_gamma   90.00
#
_symmetry.space_group_name_H-M   'P 1'
#
loop_
_entity.id
_entity.type
_entity.pdbx_description
1 polymer ?
#
loop_
_entity_poly.entity_id
_entity_poly.type
_entity_poly.pdbx_seq_one_letter_code
_entity_poly.pdbx_strand_id
1 'polypeptide(L)'
;MESFIQDIIQRQGSIYERNIVTQIIQSLITNAKKEEKKEIVLVIDDLDRIDPEHIFRILNILSVHDDFCCTKEHKFKIDKTILVCDVENIRRIFHAKYGSDVDFSGYIDKFYSKEVFHFHNEDEIQKCIADQILKIKSKTSDFQSDRYTYKGLEFILQYLIKYGYVNVRTLERFIFDYSMEDKTVRFNDMVLTVVNSPALIIFEFLKRVLGSSEDLLSTLLSISSNKIYVNCNHVDILELFIILADLPNNLLRDDKQKNSYKGVSYMIGAYKKNLIANIDYGTLSDCKVDCFGLLYDAYLNYKKHFVL
;
A
#
# COMPACT_ATOMS: atom_id res chain seq x y z
N MET A 1 20.42 54.08 -11.55
CA MET A 1 20.05 52.83 -10.87
C MET A 1 18.58 52.48 -11.11
N GLU A 2 17.63 53.40 -10.91
CA GLU A 2 16.20 53.15 -11.17
C GLU A 2 15.89 52.80 -12.63
N SER A 3 16.53 53.45 -13.61
CA SER A 3 16.35 53.13 -15.04
C SER A 3 16.77 51.70 -15.38
N PHE A 4 17.89 51.22 -14.82
CA PHE A 4 18.41 49.87 -15.06
C PHE A 4 17.49 48.77 -14.50
N ILE A 5 16.90 48.99 -13.32
CA ILE A 5 15.93 48.05 -12.74
C ILE A 5 14.64 48.02 -13.56
N GLN A 6 14.15 49.18 -14.01
CA GLN A 6 12.97 49.26 -14.87
C GLN A 6 13.18 48.53 -16.20
N ASP A 7 14.35 48.69 -16.82
CA ASP A 7 14.70 47.98 -18.05
C ASP A 7 14.72 46.45 -17.85
N ILE A 8 15.23 45.97 -16.71
CA ILE A 8 15.25 44.54 -16.36
C ILE A 8 13.85 43.98 -16.11
N ILE A 9 12.95 44.77 -15.51
CA ILE A 9 11.56 44.38 -15.23
C ILE A 9 10.72 44.30 -16.51
N GLN A 10 11.00 45.16 -17.49
CA GLN A 10 10.27 45.20 -18.77
C GLN A 10 10.86 44.25 -19.83
N ARG A 11 12.08 43.73 -19.61
CA ARG A 11 12.72 42.80 -20.53
C ARG A 11 12.03 41.45 -20.54
N GLN A 12 11.48 41.07 -21.69
CA GLN A 12 10.90 39.76 -21.93
C GLN A 12 11.93 38.65 -21.70
N GLY A 13 11.54 37.61 -20.96
CA GLY A 13 12.41 36.48 -20.59
C GLY A 13 13.35 36.77 -19.42
N SER A 14 13.27 37.96 -18.81
CA SER A 14 13.97 38.28 -17.56
C SER A 14 13.37 37.52 -16.39
N ILE A 15 14.20 37.10 -15.44
CA ILE A 15 13.73 36.51 -14.17
C ILE A 15 12.84 37.48 -13.37
N TYR A 16 13.05 38.79 -13.55
CA TYR A 16 12.27 39.86 -12.94
C TYR A 16 11.16 40.42 -13.84
N GLU A 17 10.87 39.76 -14.98
CA GLU A 17 9.85 40.22 -15.92
C GLU A 17 8.50 40.41 -15.21
N ARG A 18 7.91 41.61 -15.36
CA ARG A 18 6.58 41.95 -14.81
C ARG A 18 5.66 42.53 -15.88
N ASN A 19 5.17 41.65 -16.74
CA ASN A 19 4.23 42.00 -17.81
C ASN A 19 2.79 42.16 -17.30
N ILE A 20 1.88 42.54 -18.22
CA ILE A 20 0.45 42.75 -17.93
C ILE A 20 -0.19 41.50 -17.32
N VAL A 21 0.14 40.30 -17.81
CA VAL A 21 -0.38 39.03 -17.27
C VAL A 21 0.05 38.84 -15.81
N THR A 22 1.32 39.11 -15.49
CA THR A 22 1.83 39.06 -14.11
C THR A 22 1.07 40.02 -13.20
N GLN A 23 0.79 41.24 -13.67
CA GLN A 23 0.04 42.25 -12.91
C GLN A 23 -1.42 41.84 -12.69
N ILE A 24 -2.06 41.21 -13.68
CA ILE A 24 -3.42 40.66 -13.55
C ILE A 24 -3.44 39.57 -12.48
N ILE A 25 -2.53 38.60 -12.56
CA ILE A 25 -2.43 37.49 -11.58
C ILE A 25 -2.19 38.05 -10.17
N GLN A 26 -1.24 38.98 -10.01
CA GLN A 26 -0.97 39.63 -8.71
C GLN A 26 -2.21 40.33 -8.15
N SER A 27 -2.97 41.02 -9.00
CA SER A 27 -4.19 41.72 -8.60
C SER A 27 -5.26 40.75 -8.14
N LEU A 28 -5.50 39.67 -8.90
CA LEU A 28 -6.47 38.63 -8.56
C LEU A 28 -6.14 37.97 -7.22
N ILE A 29 -4.88 37.57 -7.02
CA ILE A 29 -4.43 36.95 -5.78
C ILE A 29 -4.54 37.92 -4.61
N THR A 30 -4.14 39.18 -4.78
CA THR A 30 -4.22 40.19 -3.72
C THR A 30 -5.68 40.47 -3.32
N ASN A 31 -6.60 40.52 -4.28
CA ASN A 31 -8.02 40.73 -4.00
C ASN A 31 -8.62 39.52 -3.27
N ALA A 32 -8.34 38.30 -3.74
CA ALA A 32 -8.79 37.08 -3.08
C ALA A 32 -8.31 37.00 -1.62
N LYS A 33 -7.05 37.36 -1.35
CA LYS A 33 -6.51 37.42 0.01
C LYS A 33 -7.24 38.43 0.89
N LYS A 34 -7.61 39.60 0.36
CA LYS A 34 -8.33 40.65 1.11
C LYS A 34 -9.76 40.24 1.45
N GLU A 35 -10.44 39.58 0.52
CA GLU A 35 -11.82 39.12 0.69
C GLU A 35 -11.91 37.95 1.66
N GLU A 36 -11.10 36.91 1.46
CA GLU A 36 -11.17 35.67 2.22
C GLU A 36 -10.33 35.69 3.51
N LYS A 37 -9.39 36.63 3.65
CA LYS A 37 -8.39 36.70 4.72
C LYS A 37 -7.63 35.37 4.92
N LYS A 38 -7.35 34.67 3.82
CA LYS A 38 -6.65 33.37 3.80
C LYS A 38 -5.35 33.47 3.01
N GLU A 39 -4.41 32.60 3.36
CA GLU A 39 -3.21 32.37 2.56
C GLU A 39 -3.58 31.68 1.24
N ILE A 40 -2.90 32.05 0.16
CA ILE A 40 -3.01 31.43 -1.15
C ILE A 40 -1.84 30.47 -1.32
N VAL A 41 -2.15 29.20 -1.56
CA VAL A 41 -1.17 28.11 -1.74
C VAL A 41 -1.25 27.60 -3.17
N LEU A 42 -0.11 27.50 -3.84
CA LEU A 42 0.03 26.82 -5.13
C LEU A 42 0.46 25.38 -4.89
N VAL A 43 -0.35 24.41 -5.32
CA VAL A 43 0.00 22.99 -5.26
C VAL A 43 0.26 22.49 -6.67
N ILE A 44 1.43 21.89 -6.90
CA ILE A 44 1.80 21.23 -8.14
C ILE A 44 1.96 19.75 -7.83
N ASP A 45 1.07 18.93 -8.38
CA ASP A 45 1.02 17.49 -8.16
C ASP A 45 1.55 16.71 -9.37
N ASP A 46 1.93 15.46 -9.16
CA ASP A 46 2.46 14.53 -10.17
C ASP A 46 3.65 15.11 -10.99
N LEU A 47 4.52 15.92 -10.35
CA LEU A 47 5.65 16.57 -11.05
C LEU A 47 6.56 15.54 -11.74
N ASP A 48 6.77 14.38 -11.13
CA ASP A 48 7.63 13.31 -11.61
C ASP A 48 7.07 12.51 -12.81
N ARG A 49 5.84 12.81 -13.26
CA ARG A 49 5.23 12.25 -14.48
C ARG A 49 5.45 13.10 -15.73
N ILE A 50 6.02 14.29 -15.57
CA ILE A 50 6.34 15.18 -16.68
C ILE A 50 7.65 14.71 -17.34
N ASP A 51 7.89 15.10 -18.59
CA ASP A 51 9.18 14.89 -19.25
C ASP A 51 10.37 15.37 -18.37
N PRO A 52 11.45 14.57 -18.24
CA PRO A 52 12.61 14.88 -17.41
C PRO A 52 13.20 16.28 -17.58
N GLU A 53 13.19 16.84 -18.80
CA GLU A 53 13.72 18.19 -19.02
C GLU A 53 12.82 19.26 -18.41
N HIS A 54 11.51 19.10 -18.56
CA HIS A 54 10.55 20.03 -18.02
C HIS A 54 10.48 20.00 -16.48
N ILE A 55 10.67 18.84 -15.84
CA ILE A 55 10.75 18.73 -14.37
C ILE A 55 11.79 19.70 -13.80
N PHE A 56 13.05 19.57 -14.24
CA PHE A 56 14.14 20.39 -13.72
C PHE A 56 14.00 21.86 -14.13
N ARG A 57 13.42 22.14 -15.30
CA ARG A 57 13.10 23.52 -15.70
C ARG A 57 12.06 24.15 -14.76
N ILE A 58 10.99 23.43 -14.42
CA ILE A 58 9.96 23.91 -13.50
C ILE A 58 10.57 24.19 -12.12
N LEU A 59 11.34 23.26 -11.58
CA LEU A 59 12.04 23.43 -10.29
C LEU A 59 12.89 24.70 -10.27
N ASN A 60 13.74 24.89 -11.28
CA ASN A 60 14.60 26.06 -11.40
C ASN A 60 13.82 27.38 -11.56
N ILE A 61 12.69 27.36 -12.28
CA ILE A 61 11.83 28.54 -12.43
C ILE A 61 11.21 28.91 -11.09
N LEU A 62 10.68 27.93 -10.37
CA LEU A 62 10.02 28.17 -9.07
C LEU A 62 11.00 28.68 -8.03
N SER A 63 12.23 28.14 -7.97
CA SER A 63 13.25 28.62 -7.02
C SER A 63 13.61 30.10 -7.21
N VAL A 64 13.46 30.64 -8.42
CA VAL A 64 13.75 32.05 -8.71
C VAL A 64 12.52 32.92 -8.43
N HIS A 65 11.31 32.37 -8.46
CA HIS A 65 10.09 33.13 -8.21
C HIS A 65 9.88 33.46 -6.73
N ASP A 66 10.45 32.71 -5.78
CA ASP A 66 10.28 32.92 -4.34
C ASP A 66 11.02 34.15 -3.77
N ASP A 67 11.92 34.77 -4.54
CA ASP A 67 12.58 36.03 -4.17
C ASP A 67 12.51 37.07 -5.30
N PHE A 68 11.28 37.44 -5.66
CA PHE A 68 11.05 38.37 -6.76
C PHE A 68 11.60 39.76 -6.43
N CYS A 69 12.55 40.25 -7.23
CA CYS A 69 13.21 41.55 -7.05
C CYS A 69 13.83 41.75 -5.64
N CYS A 70 14.35 40.68 -5.01
CA CYS A 70 14.97 40.74 -3.68
C CYS A 70 14.00 41.19 -2.56
N THR A 71 12.69 40.97 -2.77
CA THR A 71 11.65 41.36 -1.81
C THR A 71 11.30 40.26 -0.82
N LYS A 72 11.84 39.04 -1.01
CA LYS A 72 11.41 37.80 -0.35
C LYS A 72 9.93 37.46 -0.57
N GLU A 73 9.31 38.07 -1.59
CA GLU A 73 7.95 37.75 -1.99
C GLU A 73 7.96 36.90 -3.25
N HIS A 74 6.99 35.98 -3.33
CA HIS A 74 6.77 35.24 -4.55
C HIS A 74 6.34 36.19 -5.70
N LYS A 75 6.84 35.95 -6.92
CA LYS A 75 6.52 36.73 -8.14
C LYS A 75 5.03 36.98 -8.32
N PHE A 76 4.20 35.98 -8.04
CA PHE A 76 2.75 36.05 -8.21
C PHE A 76 2.00 36.39 -6.91
N LYS A 77 2.69 36.81 -5.84
CA LYS A 77 2.11 37.06 -4.51
C LYS A 77 1.45 35.83 -3.87
N ILE A 78 1.91 34.63 -4.21
CA ILE A 78 1.47 33.38 -3.58
C ILE A 78 2.20 33.28 -2.22
N ASP A 79 1.54 32.78 -1.19
CA ASP A 79 2.15 32.67 0.14
C ASP A 79 3.05 31.44 0.25
N LYS A 80 2.63 30.31 -0.36
CA LYS A 80 3.35 29.04 -0.32
C LYS A 80 3.23 28.30 -1.64
N THR A 81 4.31 27.65 -2.06
CA THR A 81 4.33 26.69 -3.16
C THR A 81 4.63 25.31 -2.59
N ILE A 82 3.78 24.32 -2.90
CA ILE A 82 3.92 22.93 -2.48
C ILE A 82 4.10 22.08 -3.73
N LEU A 83 5.20 21.35 -3.77
CA LEU A 83 5.49 20.37 -4.81
C LEU A 83 5.20 18.97 -4.27
N VAL A 84 4.37 18.21 -4.98
CA VAL A 84 4.01 16.83 -4.65
C VAL A 84 4.54 15.94 -5.76
N CYS A 85 5.40 14.99 -5.39
CA CYS A 85 6.04 14.06 -6.32
C CYS A 85 6.69 12.89 -5.57
N ASP A 86 6.99 11.81 -6.30
CA ASP A 86 7.88 10.76 -5.80
C ASP A 86 9.35 11.23 -5.88
N VAL A 87 9.94 11.55 -4.73
CA VAL A 87 11.32 12.04 -4.63
C VAL A 87 12.34 11.03 -5.15
N GLU A 88 12.08 9.73 -5.00
CA GLU A 88 12.99 8.69 -5.49
C GLU A 88 12.88 8.52 -7.00
N ASN A 89 11.70 8.74 -7.57
CA ASN A 89 11.55 8.82 -9.02
C ASN A 89 12.31 10.05 -9.58
N ILE A 90 12.18 11.22 -8.94
CA ILE A 90 12.94 12.42 -9.31
C ILE A 90 14.46 12.17 -9.22
N ARG A 91 14.93 11.48 -8.16
CA ARG A 91 16.34 11.08 -8.00
C ARG A 91 16.81 10.18 -9.15
N ARG A 92 16.02 9.17 -9.53
CA ARG A 92 16.34 8.26 -10.64
C ARG A 92 16.41 9.02 -11.97
N ILE A 93 15.45 9.90 -12.23
CA ILE A 93 15.43 10.75 -13.43
C ILE A 93 16.65 11.69 -13.45
N PHE A 94 17.03 12.24 -12.30
CA PHE A 94 18.22 13.08 -12.17
C PHE A 94 19.49 12.32 -12.53
N HIS A 95 19.71 11.16 -11.94
CA HIS A 95 20.90 10.36 -12.25
C HIS A 95 20.92 9.82 -13.68
N ALA A 96 19.76 9.49 -14.26
CA ALA A 96 19.67 9.12 -15.67
C ALA A 96 20.07 10.28 -16.59
N LYS A 97 19.78 11.53 -16.21
CA LYS A 97 20.09 12.72 -17.00
C LYS A 97 21.49 13.26 -16.80
N TYR A 98 21.98 13.31 -15.56
CA TYR A 98 23.22 13.99 -15.18
C TYR A 98 24.36 13.02 -14.84
N GLY A 99 24.06 11.74 -14.65
CA GLY A 99 25.02 10.70 -14.25
C GLY A 99 24.81 10.22 -12.81
N SER A 100 25.18 8.97 -12.54
CA SER A 100 25.08 8.34 -11.22
C SER A 100 25.92 9.02 -10.15
N ASP A 101 27.06 9.61 -10.55
CA ASP A 101 28.08 10.12 -9.63
C ASP A 101 27.83 11.58 -9.20
N VAL A 102 26.74 12.18 -9.69
CA VAL A 102 26.36 13.57 -9.37
C VAL A 102 25.53 13.62 -8.10
N ASP A 103 25.80 14.57 -7.22
CA ASP A 103 25.08 14.73 -5.96
C ASP A 103 23.64 15.25 -6.15
N PHE A 104 22.67 14.34 -6.02
CA PHE A 104 21.24 14.69 -6.04
C PHE A 104 20.83 15.52 -4.82
N SER A 105 21.37 15.22 -3.64
CA SER A 105 20.97 15.89 -2.39
C SER A 105 21.30 17.37 -2.46
N GLY A 106 22.53 17.72 -2.85
CA GLY A 106 22.92 19.12 -3.07
C GLY A 106 22.14 19.84 -4.18
N TYR A 107 21.56 19.11 -5.15
CA TYR A 107 20.66 19.70 -6.13
C TYR A 107 19.28 19.99 -5.54
N ILE A 108 18.64 18.99 -4.92
CA ILE A 108 17.25 19.06 -4.47
C ILE A 108 17.06 20.01 -3.28
N ASP A 109 18.08 20.17 -2.43
CA ASP A 109 18.09 21.07 -1.26
C ASP A 109 17.79 22.54 -1.59
N LYS A 110 17.89 22.92 -2.86
CA LYS A 110 17.60 24.28 -3.34
C LYS A 110 16.11 24.59 -3.47
N PHE A 111 15.25 23.57 -3.45
CA PHE A 111 13.83 23.71 -3.82
C PHE A 111 12.87 23.59 -2.64
N TYR A 112 13.37 23.44 -1.41
CA TYR A 112 12.54 23.40 -0.21
C TYR A 112 13.17 24.18 0.94
N SER A 113 12.36 24.66 1.88
CA SER A 113 12.82 25.54 2.95
C SER A 113 13.40 24.82 4.16
N LYS A 114 13.08 23.53 4.37
CA LYS A 114 13.46 22.78 5.57
C LYS A 114 13.90 21.35 5.26
N GLU A 115 12.97 20.50 4.86
CA GLU A 115 13.19 19.11 4.47
C GLU A 115 12.02 18.62 3.63
N VAL A 116 12.22 17.49 2.93
CA VAL A 116 11.14 16.80 2.21
C VAL A 116 10.14 16.25 3.22
N PHE A 117 8.88 16.64 3.08
CA PHE A 117 7.81 16.06 3.88
C PHE A 117 7.38 14.71 3.28
N HIS A 118 7.67 13.63 4.00
CA HIS A 118 7.22 12.29 3.61
C HIS A 118 5.78 12.07 4.07
N PHE A 119 4.88 11.98 3.09
CA PHE A 119 3.48 11.70 3.35
C PHE A 119 3.27 10.20 3.62
N HIS A 120 2.64 9.92 4.76
CA HIS A 120 2.37 8.59 5.29
C HIS A 120 0.85 8.46 5.52
N ASN A 121 0.20 7.46 4.91
CA ASN A 121 -1.25 7.27 4.95
C ASN A 121 -1.66 5.85 5.35
N GLU A 122 -0.82 5.15 6.10
CA GLU A 122 -1.01 3.76 6.50
C GLU A 122 -2.35 3.55 7.23
N ASP A 123 -2.76 4.49 8.08
CA ASP A 123 -4.04 4.45 8.80
C ASP A 123 -5.25 4.54 7.84
N GLU A 124 -5.18 5.43 6.86
CA GLU A 124 -6.24 5.58 5.85
C GLU A 124 -6.27 4.39 4.89
N ILE A 125 -5.12 3.80 4.57
CA ILE A 125 -5.03 2.54 3.85
C ILE A 125 -5.71 1.43 4.65
N GLN A 126 -5.45 1.32 5.95
CA GLN A 126 -6.07 0.28 6.79
C GLN A 126 -7.59 0.43 6.85
N LYS A 127 -8.10 1.66 7.03
CA LYS A 127 -9.55 1.93 6.96
C LYS A 127 -10.12 1.55 5.60
N CYS A 128 -9.42 1.90 4.52
CA CYS A 128 -9.83 1.53 3.17
C CYS A 128 -9.94 0.01 3.03
N ILE A 129 -8.95 -0.77 3.48
CA ILE A 129 -8.99 -2.25 3.42
C ILE A 129 -10.20 -2.80 4.16
N ALA A 130 -10.45 -2.33 5.39
CA ALA A 130 -11.61 -2.76 6.17
C ALA A 130 -12.93 -2.46 5.43
N ASP A 131 -13.08 -1.24 4.92
CA ASP A 131 -14.24 -0.83 4.12
C ASP A 131 -14.39 -1.64 2.83
N GLN A 132 -13.29 -2.00 2.17
CA GLN A 132 -13.30 -2.81 0.96
C GLN A 132 -13.78 -4.23 1.26
N ILE A 133 -13.28 -4.87 2.33
CA ILE A 133 -13.71 -6.21 2.73
C ILE A 133 -15.21 -6.21 3.06
N LEU A 134 -15.71 -5.17 3.73
CA LEU A 134 -17.13 -4.99 4.03
C LEU A 134 -18.01 -4.71 2.81
N LYS A 135 -17.44 -4.39 1.64
CA LYS A 135 -18.19 -4.20 0.40
C LYS A 135 -18.23 -5.44 -0.48
N ILE A 136 -17.37 -6.44 -0.21
CA ILE A 136 -17.37 -7.72 -0.93
C ILE A 136 -18.73 -8.40 -0.69
N LYS A 137 -19.55 -8.48 -1.75
CA LYS A 137 -20.83 -9.18 -1.75
C LYS A 137 -20.69 -10.54 -2.40
N SER A 138 -20.84 -11.61 -1.64
CA SER A 138 -20.91 -12.96 -2.18
C SER A 138 -22.36 -13.42 -2.29
N LYS A 139 -22.67 -14.19 -3.34
CA LYS A 139 -23.99 -14.80 -3.52
C LYS A 139 -24.20 -16.05 -2.66
N THR A 140 -23.13 -16.61 -2.09
CA THR A 140 -23.11 -17.96 -1.49
C THR A 140 -22.57 -17.99 -0.05
N SER A 141 -21.90 -16.93 0.41
CA SER A 141 -21.30 -16.89 1.76
C SER A 141 -21.02 -15.46 2.20
N ASP A 142 -21.66 -14.97 3.26
CA ASP A 142 -21.40 -13.62 3.79
C ASP A 142 -19.97 -13.54 4.39
N PHE A 143 -19.00 -13.10 3.57
CA PHE A 143 -17.61 -12.79 3.95
C PHE A 143 -17.52 -11.93 5.23
N GLN A 144 -18.55 -11.12 5.46
CA GLN A 144 -18.66 -10.15 6.54
C GLN A 144 -19.12 -10.77 7.87
N SER A 145 -19.76 -11.94 7.81
CA SER A 145 -20.30 -12.64 8.99
C SER A 145 -19.31 -13.65 9.58
N ASP A 146 -18.38 -14.17 8.78
CA ASP A 146 -17.33 -15.07 9.25
C ASP A 146 -16.13 -14.27 9.79
N ARG A 147 -16.02 -14.21 11.12
CA ARG A 147 -14.95 -13.49 11.83
C ARG A 147 -13.55 -13.89 11.37
N TYR A 148 -13.33 -15.17 11.04
CA TYR A 148 -12.01 -15.65 10.65
C TYR A 148 -11.62 -15.16 9.25
N THR A 149 -12.54 -15.21 8.30
CA THR A 149 -12.34 -14.73 6.93
C THR A 149 -12.01 -13.25 6.92
N TYR A 150 -12.81 -12.43 7.64
CA TYR A 150 -12.58 -10.99 7.75
C TYR A 150 -11.18 -10.69 8.32
N LYS A 151 -10.85 -11.24 9.50
CA LYS A 151 -9.57 -10.98 10.17
C LYS A 151 -8.37 -11.48 9.36
N GLY A 152 -8.51 -12.64 8.71
CA GLY A 152 -7.49 -13.20 7.85
C GLY A 152 -7.20 -12.31 6.65
N LEU A 153 -8.24 -11.85 5.94
CA LEU A 153 -8.09 -10.92 4.82
C LEU A 153 -7.51 -9.58 5.27
N GLU A 154 -8.04 -8.99 6.34
CA GLU A 154 -7.57 -7.72 6.89
C GLU A 154 -6.08 -7.77 7.21
N PHE A 155 -5.65 -8.80 7.95
CA PHE A 155 -4.23 -9.01 8.28
C PHE A 155 -3.38 -9.14 7.01
N ILE A 156 -3.73 -10.04 6.09
CA ILE A 156 -2.88 -10.32 4.93
C ILE A 156 -2.82 -9.09 3.99
N LEU A 157 -3.96 -8.47 3.69
CA LEU A 157 -4.02 -7.32 2.78
C LEU A 157 -3.28 -6.11 3.35
N GLN A 158 -3.37 -5.86 4.66
CA GLN A 158 -2.64 -4.76 5.31
C GLN A 158 -1.15 -4.87 5.02
N TYR A 159 -0.57 -6.06 5.19
CA TYR A 159 0.86 -6.25 4.95
C TYR A 159 1.23 -6.33 3.47
N LEU A 160 0.38 -6.89 2.61
CA LEU A 160 0.61 -6.86 1.17
C LEU A 160 0.66 -5.42 0.63
N ILE A 161 -0.19 -4.52 1.13
CA ILE A 161 -0.16 -3.11 0.74
C ILE A 161 1.03 -2.40 1.39
N LYS A 162 1.27 -2.62 2.68
CA LYS A 162 2.41 -2.01 3.41
C LYS A 162 3.75 -2.29 2.72
N TYR A 163 3.93 -3.50 2.18
CA TYR A 163 5.16 -3.88 1.47
C TYR A 163 5.09 -3.66 -0.05
N GLY A 164 4.01 -3.04 -0.57
CA GLY A 164 3.90 -2.67 -1.98
C GLY A 164 3.61 -3.82 -2.95
N TYR A 165 3.22 -5.01 -2.47
CA TYR A 165 2.81 -6.13 -3.33
C TYR A 165 1.44 -5.93 -3.95
N VAL A 166 0.56 -5.18 -3.27
CA VAL A 166 -0.78 -4.84 -3.74
C VAL A 166 -1.00 -3.33 -3.60
N ASN A 167 -1.64 -2.71 -4.59
CA ASN A 167 -2.10 -1.33 -4.49
C ASN A 167 -3.58 -1.30 -4.08
N VAL A 168 -4.00 -0.30 -3.29
CA VAL A 168 -5.40 -0.08 -2.91
C VAL A 168 -6.32 -0.03 -4.14
N ARG A 169 -5.88 0.56 -5.26
CA ARG A 169 -6.63 0.57 -6.53
C ARG A 169 -6.94 -0.83 -7.07
N THR A 170 -6.09 -1.82 -6.79
CA THR A 170 -6.36 -3.21 -7.15
C THR A 170 -7.58 -3.74 -6.39
N LEU A 171 -7.75 -3.34 -5.12
CA LEU A 171 -8.89 -3.74 -4.30
C LEU A 171 -10.20 -3.09 -4.77
N GLU A 172 -10.15 -1.86 -5.30
CA GLU A 172 -11.34 -1.16 -5.83
C GLU A 172 -12.04 -1.92 -6.97
N ARG A 173 -11.30 -2.76 -7.71
CA ARG A 173 -11.86 -3.59 -8.78
C ARG A 173 -12.86 -4.64 -8.28
N PHE A 174 -12.85 -4.95 -6.99
CA PHE A 174 -13.66 -6.01 -6.39
C PHE A 174 -14.91 -5.50 -5.67
N ILE A 175 -15.19 -4.18 -5.70
CA ILE A 175 -16.33 -3.55 -5.00
C ILE A 175 -17.69 -4.08 -5.49
N PHE A 176 -17.78 -4.55 -6.74
CA PHE A 176 -19.08 -4.84 -7.37
C PHE A 176 -19.27 -6.26 -7.91
N ASP A 177 -18.19 -6.97 -8.27
CA ASP A 177 -18.29 -8.21 -9.08
C ASP A 177 -17.68 -9.47 -8.43
N TYR A 178 -17.37 -9.45 -7.13
CA TYR A 178 -16.79 -10.63 -6.49
C TYR A 178 -17.86 -11.67 -6.17
N SER A 179 -18.20 -12.54 -7.13
CA SER A 179 -18.92 -13.78 -6.85
C SER A 179 -17.94 -14.94 -6.71
N MET A 180 -18.06 -15.67 -5.60
CA MET A 180 -17.33 -16.91 -5.40
C MET A 180 -18.17 -18.05 -5.97
N GLU A 181 -17.60 -18.80 -6.91
CA GLU A 181 -18.22 -20.04 -7.37
C GLU A 181 -18.20 -21.05 -6.24
N ASP A 182 -19.28 -21.81 -6.09
CA ASP A 182 -19.35 -22.92 -5.14
C ASP A 182 -18.49 -24.07 -5.66
N LYS A 183 -17.20 -24.02 -5.33
CA LYS A 183 -16.20 -25.01 -5.73
C LYS A 183 -15.98 -26.01 -4.61
N THR A 184 -15.71 -27.25 -5.00
CA THR A 184 -15.23 -28.28 -4.09
C THR A 184 -13.79 -28.61 -4.39
N VAL A 185 -13.00 -28.86 -3.36
CA VAL A 185 -11.65 -29.40 -3.48
C VAL A 185 -11.58 -30.76 -2.80
N ARG A 186 -10.75 -31.66 -3.32
CA ARG A 186 -10.57 -33.00 -2.78
C ARG A 186 -9.20 -33.16 -2.14
N PHE A 187 -9.19 -33.82 -0.97
CA PHE A 187 -7.98 -34.29 -0.30
C PHE A 187 -8.26 -35.68 0.26
N ASN A 188 -7.49 -36.67 -0.19
CA ASN A 188 -7.81 -38.10 0.04
C ASN A 188 -9.27 -38.39 -0.33
N ASP A 189 -10.01 -39.08 0.55
CA ASP A 189 -11.45 -39.39 0.36
C ASP A 189 -12.38 -38.24 0.81
N MET A 190 -11.83 -37.11 1.27
CA MET A 190 -12.60 -35.98 1.77
C MET A 190 -12.89 -34.97 0.65
N VAL A 191 -14.16 -34.57 0.56
CA VAL A 191 -14.61 -33.46 -0.29
C VAL A 191 -14.89 -32.25 0.60
N LEU A 192 -14.20 -31.15 0.34
CA LEU A 192 -14.34 -29.89 1.07
C LEU A 192 -14.95 -28.84 0.15
N THR A 193 -16.02 -28.21 0.60
CA THR A 193 -16.61 -27.06 -0.09
C THR A 193 -15.84 -25.81 0.29
N VAL A 194 -15.32 -25.08 -0.70
CA VAL A 194 -14.47 -23.91 -0.49
C VAL A 194 -15.19 -22.86 0.34
N VAL A 195 -16.48 -22.60 0.08
CA VAL A 195 -17.26 -21.58 0.80
C VAL A 195 -17.46 -21.87 2.30
N ASN A 196 -17.18 -23.09 2.75
CA ASN A 196 -17.27 -23.46 4.17
C ASN A 196 -15.93 -23.30 4.91
N SER A 197 -14.84 -23.05 4.20
CA SER A 197 -13.48 -23.00 4.74
C SER A 197 -12.89 -21.59 4.58
N PRO A 198 -12.81 -20.80 5.67
CA PRO A 198 -12.26 -19.44 5.65
C PRO A 198 -10.86 -19.34 5.01
N ALA A 199 -9.96 -20.28 5.29
CA ALA A 199 -8.63 -20.31 4.70
C ALA A 199 -8.64 -20.48 3.17
N LEU A 200 -9.55 -21.32 2.64
CA LEU A 200 -9.66 -21.54 1.19
C LEU A 200 -10.31 -20.36 0.49
N ILE A 201 -11.29 -19.73 1.14
CA ILE A 201 -11.89 -18.47 0.70
C ILE A 201 -10.80 -17.40 0.54
N ILE A 202 -9.96 -17.23 1.56
CA ILE A 202 -8.85 -16.28 1.55
C ILE A 202 -7.90 -16.57 0.38
N PHE A 203 -7.52 -17.83 0.16
CA PHE A 203 -6.61 -18.17 -0.94
C PHE A 203 -7.18 -17.89 -2.32
N GLU A 204 -8.44 -18.21 -2.58
CA GLU A 204 -9.07 -17.90 -3.86
C GLU A 204 -9.24 -16.39 -4.07
N PHE A 205 -9.56 -15.64 -3.00
CA PHE A 205 -9.61 -14.19 -3.06
C PHE A 205 -8.24 -13.60 -3.41
N LEU A 206 -7.20 -13.96 -2.66
CA LEU A 206 -5.84 -13.45 -2.87
C LEU A 206 -5.27 -13.85 -4.24
N LYS A 207 -5.59 -15.05 -4.72
CA LYS A 207 -5.26 -15.51 -6.08
C LYS A 207 -5.85 -14.58 -7.14
N ARG A 208 -7.09 -14.13 -6.97
CA ARG A 208 -7.72 -13.17 -7.89
C ARG A 208 -7.12 -11.78 -7.78
N VAL A 209 -6.77 -11.33 -6.57
CA VAL A 209 -6.09 -10.03 -6.34
C VAL A 209 -4.72 -10.00 -7.02
N LEU A 210 -3.94 -11.07 -6.90
CA LEU A 210 -2.58 -11.16 -7.45
C LEU A 210 -2.54 -11.67 -8.90
N GLY A 211 -3.63 -12.22 -9.41
CA GLY A 211 -3.82 -12.61 -10.81
C GLY A 211 -3.67 -14.11 -11.07
N SER A 212 -2.77 -14.80 -10.39
CA SER A 212 -2.58 -16.25 -10.55
C SER A 212 -2.19 -16.97 -9.26
N SER A 213 -2.24 -18.31 -9.30
CA SER A 213 -1.75 -19.14 -8.21
C SER A 213 -0.25 -18.99 -7.99
N GLU A 214 0.51 -18.71 -9.05
CA GLU A 214 1.98 -18.67 -8.98
C GLU A 214 2.46 -17.31 -8.50
N ASP A 215 1.74 -16.26 -8.86
CA ASP A 215 1.93 -14.92 -8.32
C ASP A 215 1.61 -14.90 -6.82
N LEU A 216 0.55 -15.59 -6.38
CA LEU A 216 0.27 -15.74 -4.95
C LEU A 216 1.39 -16.50 -4.23
N LEU A 217 1.84 -17.65 -4.74
CA LEU A 217 2.90 -18.42 -4.10
C LEU A 217 4.21 -17.63 -3.98
N SER A 218 4.64 -16.97 -5.06
CA SER A 218 5.87 -16.17 -5.09
C SER A 218 5.79 -14.93 -4.19
N THR A 219 4.62 -14.28 -4.12
CA THR A 219 4.37 -13.16 -3.21
C THR A 219 4.42 -13.61 -1.75
N LEU A 220 3.77 -14.72 -1.41
CA LEU A 220 3.81 -15.29 -0.06
C LEU A 220 5.21 -15.71 0.36
N LEU A 221 6.01 -16.24 -0.57
CA LEU A 221 7.42 -16.52 -0.32
C LEU A 221 8.20 -15.23 -0.04
N SER A 222 8.00 -14.20 -0.87
CA SER A 222 8.71 -12.93 -0.74
C SER A 222 8.39 -12.24 0.60
N ILE A 223 7.11 -12.18 0.97
CA ILE A 223 6.68 -11.56 2.24
C ILE A 223 7.13 -12.35 3.47
N SER A 224 7.34 -13.67 3.37
CA SER A 224 7.85 -14.51 4.48
C SER A 224 9.23 -14.10 5.00
N SER A 225 9.98 -13.31 4.22
CA SER A 225 11.23 -12.70 4.68
C SER A 225 11.00 -11.69 5.81
N ASN A 226 9.82 -11.07 5.88
CA ASN A 226 9.44 -10.06 6.86
C ASN A 226 8.80 -10.71 8.10
N LYS A 227 9.59 -11.35 8.95
CA LYS A 227 9.06 -12.16 10.07
C LYS A 227 8.09 -11.39 10.98
N ILE A 228 6.88 -11.92 11.14
CA ILE A 228 5.86 -11.47 12.10
C ILE A 228 5.46 -12.66 12.96
N TYR A 229 5.88 -12.65 14.22
CA TYR A 229 5.60 -13.75 15.13
C TYR A 229 4.17 -13.69 15.66
N VAL A 230 3.54 -14.86 15.76
CA VAL A 230 2.21 -14.99 16.35
C VAL A 230 2.22 -14.49 17.78
N ASN A 231 1.22 -13.68 18.12
CA ASN A 231 0.93 -13.22 19.48
C ASN A 231 -0.58 -13.34 19.75
N CYS A 232 -1.04 -12.88 20.92
CA CYS A 232 -2.46 -12.90 21.30
C CYS A 232 -3.40 -12.20 20.29
N ASN A 233 -2.91 -11.24 19.51
CA ASN A 233 -3.69 -10.51 18.52
C ASN A 233 -3.79 -11.24 17.16
N HIS A 234 -2.96 -12.27 16.94
CA HIS A 234 -2.87 -13.00 15.67
C HIS A 234 -3.18 -14.49 15.80
N VAL A 235 -3.77 -14.92 16.91
CA VAL A 235 -4.11 -16.33 17.12
C VAL A 235 -5.11 -16.82 16.07
N ASP A 236 -6.05 -15.97 15.63
CA ASP A 236 -7.01 -16.31 14.58
C ASP A 236 -6.28 -16.72 13.26
N ILE A 237 -5.11 -16.14 12.96
CA ILE A 237 -4.28 -16.51 11.79
C ILE A 237 -3.68 -17.91 11.97
N LEU A 238 -3.26 -18.24 13.19
CA LEU A 238 -2.75 -19.56 13.50
C LEU A 238 -3.85 -20.62 13.38
N GLU A 239 -5.03 -20.35 13.95
CA GLU A 239 -6.21 -21.21 13.89
C GLU A 239 -6.64 -21.49 12.44
N LEU A 240 -6.56 -20.49 11.57
CA LEU A 240 -6.89 -20.58 10.15
C LEU A 240 -5.95 -21.47 9.34
N PHE A 241 -4.64 -21.33 9.54
CA PHE A 241 -3.66 -21.85 8.58
C PHE A 241 -2.83 -23.02 9.10
N ILE A 242 -2.80 -23.30 10.42
CA ILE A 242 -1.96 -24.37 10.99
C ILE A 242 -2.29 -25.76 10.46
N ILE A 243 -3.57 -26.06 10.21
CA ILE A 243 -3.98 -27.35 9.64
C ILE A 243 -3.38 -27.55 8.25
N LEU A 244 -3.43 -26.51 7.42
CA LEU A 244 -2.90 -26.55 6.06
C LEU A 244 -1.36 -26.53 6.05
N ALA A 245 -0.74 -25.76 6.94
CA ALA A 245 0.72 -25.69 7.06
C ALA A 245 1.33 -27.02 7.52
N ASP A 246 0.63 -27.74 8.39
CA ASP A 246 1.07 -29.05 8.91
C ASP A 246 0.42 -30.24 8.19
N LEU A 247 -0.23 -29.99 7.06
CA LEU A 247 -1.01 -30.99 6.32
C LEU A 247 -0.25 -32.30 6.04
N PRO A 248 1.06 -32.30 5.70
CA PRO A 248 1.82 -33.54 5.49
C PRO A 248 1.92 -34.43 6.73
N ASN A 249 1.81 -33.86 7.93
CA ASN A 249 1.92 -34.58 9.20
C ASN A 249 0.55 -34.95 9.76
N ASN A 250 -0.40 -33.99 9.78
CA ASN A 250 -1.73 -34.24 10.33
C ASN A 250 -2.63 -35.05 9.38
N LEU A 251 -2.41 -34.92 8.06
CA LEU A 251 -3.13 -35.64 7.00
C LEU A 251 -4.66 -35.58 7.10
N LEU A 252 -5.20 -34.55 7.75
CA LEU A 252 -6.60 -34.45 8.16
C LEU A 252 -7.13 -35.74 8.81
N ARG A 253 -6.29 -36.42 9.62
CA ARG A 253 -6.66 -37.63 10.37
C ARG A 253 -7.50 -37.30 11.61
N ASP A 254 -7.85 -38.34 12.37
CA ASP A 254 -8.88 -38.39 13.42
C ASP A 254 -8.92 -37.17 14.37
N ASP A 255 -10.13 -36.75 14.74
CA ASP A 255 -10.45 -35.45 15.34
C ASP A 255 -9.95 -35.30 16.79
N LYS A 256 -9.51 -36.41 17.39
CA LYS A 256 -9.04 -36.52 18.79
C LYS A 256 -7.52 -36.55 18.93
N GLN A 257 -6.76 -36.57 17.83
CA GLN A 257 -5.30 -36.62 17.89
C GLN A 257 -4.71 -35.21 18.09
N LYS A 258 -3.82 -35.08 19.09
CA LYS A 258 -3.03 -33.86 19.29
C LYS A 258 -1.94 -33.79 18.23
N ASN A 259 -1.95 -32.74 17.43
CA ASN A 259 -0.94 -32.44 16.41
C ASN A 259 0.00 -31.35 16.92
N SER A 260 1.15 -31.19 16.28
CA SER A 260 2.08 -30.11 16.61
C SER A 260 2.77 -29.56 15.37
N TYR A 261 2.80 -28.23 15.29
CA TYR A 261 3.51 -27.50 14.25
C TYR A 261 4.43 -26.48 14.91
N LYS A 262 5.75 -26.60 14.65
CA LYS A 262 6.80 -25.69 15.16
C LYS A 262 6.67 -25.39 16.67
N GLY A 263 6.30 -26.39 17.47
CA GLY A 263 6.17 -26.29 18.93
C GLY A 263 4.78 -25.88 19.43
N VAL A 264 3.88 -25.43 18.55
CA VAL A 264 2.48 -25.18 18.91
C VAL A 264 1.71 -26.48 18.83
N SER A 265 0.90 -26.76 19.84
CA SER A 265 -0.01 -27.91 19.82
C SER A 265 -1.42 -27.52 19.40
N TYR A 266 -2.08 -28.36 18.61
CA TYR A 266 -3.45 -28.09 18.15
C TYR A 266 -4.24 -29.37 17.85
N MET A 267 -5.56 -29.24 17.71
CA MET A 267 -6.48 -30.31 17.32
C MET A 267 -7.36 -29.85 16.16
N ILE A 268 -7.73 -30.77 15.26
CA ILE A 268 -8.62 -30.48 14.12
C ILE A 268 -10.08 -30.46 14.59
N GLY A 269 -10.46 -31.37 15.50
CA GLY A 269 -11.75 -31.36 16.20
C GLY A 269 -12.99 -31.35 15.29
N ALA A 270 -14.12 -30.89 15.85
CA ALA A 270 -15.42 -30.90 15.18
C ALA A 270 -15.54 -29.93 13.98
N TYR A 271 -14.62 -28.97 13.83
CA TYR A 271 -14.62 -27.96 12.77
C TYR A 271 -13.71 -28.34 11.58
N LYS A 272 -13.40 -29.64 11.44
CA LYS A 272 -12.58 -30.19 10.36
C LYS A 272 -12.97 -29.74 8.96
N LYS A 273 -14.27 -29.68 8.68
CA LYS A 273 -14.79 -29.26 7.36
C LYS A 273 -14.58 -27.77 7.09
N ASN A 274 -14.37 -26.98 8.13
CA ASN A 274 -14.06 -25.56 8.04
C ASN A 274 -12.54 -25.29 8.00
N LEU A 275 -11.72 -26.32 8.24
CA LEU A 275 -10.26 -26.23 8.37
C LEU A 275 -9.82 -25.24 9.46
N ILE A 276 -10.56 -25.18 10.57
CA ILE A 276 -10.22 -24.35 11.73
C ILE A 276 -9.64 -25.24 12.83
N ALA A 277 -8.42 -24.92 13.29
CA ALA A 277 -7.79 -25.62 14.40
C ALA A 277 -8.28 -25.09 15.75
N ASN A 278 -8.30 -25.98 16.75
CA ASN A 278 -8.35 -25.62 18.16
C ASN A 278 -6.92 -25.60 18.71
N ILE A 279 -6.40 -24.42 19.05
CA ILE A 279 -5.03 -24.23 19.54
C ILE A 279 -4.96 -24.47 21.05
N ASP A 280 -3.92 -25.18 21.48
CA ASP A 280 -3.55 -25.25 22.90
C ASP A 280 -2.85 -23.95 23.31
N TYR A 281 -3.63 -23.00 23.84
CA TYR A 281 -3.15 -21.67 24.24
C TYR A 281 -2.00 -21.72 25.26
N GLY A 282 -1.83 -22.81 26.01
CA GLY A 282 -0.69 -23.01 26.91
C GLY A 282 0.66 -23.11 26.18
N THR A 283 0.65 -23.37 24.87
CA THR A 283 1.86 -23.47 24.04
C THR A 283 2.22 -22.15 23.33
N LEU A 284 1.47 -21.07 23.56
CA LEU A 284 1.67 -19.79 22.87
C LEU A 284 2.73 -18.88 23.50
N SER A 285 3.06 -19.04 24.78
CA SER A 285 3.99 -18.16 25.51
C SER A 285 5.40 -18.11 24.91
N ASP A 286 5.85 -19.22 24.33
CA ASP A 286 7.19 -19.38 23.73
C ASP A 286 7.10 -19.63 22.21
N CYS A 287 5.96 -19.33 21.60
CA CYS A 287 5.70 -19.58 20.19
C CYS A 287 6.61 -18.72 19.30
N LYS A 288 7.41 -19.38 18.45
CA LYS A 288 8.25 -18.75 17.43
C LYS A 288 7.68 -18.93 16.02
N VAL A 289 6.39 -19.22 15.91
CA VAL A 289 5.72 -19.36 14.61
C VAL A 289 5.62 -17.97 13.97
N ASP A 290 6.18 -17.87 12.78
CA ASP A 290 6.03 -16.70 11.91
C ASP A 290 4.75 -16.83 11.08
N CYS A 291 3.88 -15.82 11.13
CA CYS A 291 2.59 -15.78 10.45
C CYS A 291 2.74 -15.90 8.93
N PHE A 292 3.76 -15.26 8.34
CA PHE A 292 3.93 -15.33 6.89
C PHE A 292 4.54 -16.65 6.43
N GLY A 293 5.51 -17.19 7.16
CA GLY A 293 6.01 -18.54 6.94
C GLY A 293 4.91 -19.59 7.08
N LEU A 294 4.03 -19.44 8.08
CA LEU A 294 2.84 -20.28 8.24
C LEU A 294 1.91 -20.19 7.02
N LEU A 295 1.61 -18.97 6.56
CA LEU A 295 0.74 -18.72 5.41
C LEU A 295 1.34 -19.30 4.12
N TYR A 296 2.65 -19.17 3.93
CA TYR A 296 3.38 -19.77 2.81
C TYR A 296 3.32 -21.30 2.86
N ASP A 297 3.67 -21.92 4.00
CA ASP A 297 3.62 -23.37 4.19
C ASP A 297 2.19 -23.90 3.92
N ALA A 298 1.16 -23.19 4.42
CA ALA A 298 -0.24 -23.52 4.20
C ALA A 298 -0.64 -23.47 2.72
N TYR A 299 -0.28 -22.40 2.01
CA TYR A 299 -0.62 -22.27 0.60
C TYR A 299 0.13 -23.27 -0.29
N LEU A 300 1.41 -23.51 0.02
CA LEU A 300 2.23 -24.51 -0.66
C LEU A 300 1.62 -25.91 -0.55
N ASN A 301 1.21 -26.30 0.66
CA ASN A 301 0.57 -27.59 0.89
C ASN A 301 -0.82 -27.67 0.27
N TYR A 302 -1.61 -26.59 0.35
CA TYR A 302 -2.89 -26.51 -0.36
C TYR A 302 -2.72 -26.82 -1.85
N LYS A 303 -1.81 -26.10 -2.52
CA LYS A 303 -1.53 -26.29 -3.95
C LYS A 303 -1.02 -27.70 -4.29
N LYS A 304 -0.19 -28.28 -3.42
CA LYS A 304 0.44 -29.59 -3.66
C LYS A 304 -0.54 -30.75 -3.48
N HIS A 305 -1.44 -30.65 -2.52
CA HIS A 305 -2.21 -31.79 -2.03
C HIS A 305 -3.69 -31.75 -2.36
N PHE A 306 -4.25 -30.57 -2.62
CA PHE A 306 -5.66 -30.45 -3.00
C PHE A 306 -5.81 -30.45 -4.51
N VAL A 307 -6.75 -31.24 -5.00
CA VAL A 307 -7.14 -31.30 -6.41
C VAL A 307 -8.49 -30.60 -6.57
N LEU A 308 -8.57 -29.70 -7.57
CA LEU A 308 -9.82 -29.05 -7.99
C LEU A 308 -10.76 -30.04 -8.68
#